data_AF-A0A158IQK1-F1
#
_entry.id   AF-A0A158IQK1-F1
#
_cell.length_a   1.000
_cell.length_b   1.000
_cell.length_c   1.000
_cell.angle_alpha   90.00
_cell.angle_beta   90.00
_cell.angle_gamma   90.00
#
_symmetry.space_group_name_H-M   'P 1'
#
loop_
_entity.id
_entity.type
_entity.pdbx_description
1 polymer ?
#
loop_
_entity_poly.entity_id
_entity_poly.type
_entity_poly.pdbx_seq_one_letter_code
_entity_poly.pdbx_strand_id
1 'polypeptide(L)'
;MRSVKYVCASSSRKIDGRLDGNTAWFEFREFAYLFGMNLERADKMLRQADAIGDIKAENDLRSSDRGKCLLSHRAVVAVGYRVNFGRATAFRHWCASGLSVQLR
;
A
#
# COMPACT_ATOMS: atom_id res chain seq x y z
N MET A 1 2.57 -4.55 17.20
CA MET A 1 1.93 -4.24 15.91
C MET A 1 0.51 -3.76 16.15
N ARG A 2 0.11 -2.65 15.53
CA ARG A 2 -1.27 -2.11 15.63
C ARG A 2 -1.99 -2.32 14.30
N SER A 3 -3.28 -2.66 14.33
CA SER A 3 -4.08 -2.76 13.10
C SER A 3 -4.43 -1.36 12.58
N VAL A 4 -4.38 -1.19 11.26
CA VAL A 4 -4.82 0.03 10.57
C VAL A 4 -5.85 -0.32 9.51
N LYS A 5 -6.72 0.62 9.20
CA LYS A 5 -7.78 0.43 8.20
C LYS A 5 -7.95 1.68 7.36
N TYR A 6 -7.94 1.50 6.04
CA TYR A 6 -8.23 2.55 5.09
C TYR A 6 -9.56 2.28 4.39
N VAL A 7 -10.36 3.33 4.21
CA VAL A 7 -11.59 3.32 3.42
C VAL A 7 -11.47 4.35 2.30
N CYS A 8 -11.47 3.88 1.07
CA CYS A 8 -11.43 4.75 -0.10
C CYS A 8 -12.79 5.41 -0.30
N ALA A 9 -12.90 6.71 -0.02
CA ALA A 9 -14.16 7.44 -0.13
C ALA A 9 -14.80 7.36 -1.53
N SER A 10 -13.99 7.35 -2.59
CA SER A 10 -14.49 7.36 -3.97
C SER A 10 -15.00 6.01 -4.47
N SER A 11 -14.68 4.91 -3.79
CA SER A 11 -15.05 3.56 -4.25
C SER A 11 -15.60 2.66 -3.16
N SER A 12 -15.74 3.16 -1.93
CA SER A 12 -16.13 2.44 -0.72
C SER A 12 -15.30 1.17 -0.40
N ARG A 13 -14.17 0.98 -1.09
CA ARG A 13 -13.28 -0.16 -0.91
C ARG A 13 -12.49 0.01 0.37
N LYS A 14 -12.29 -1.09 1.07
CA LYS A 14 -11.62 -1.13 2.37
C LYS A 14 -10.41 -2.04 2.29
N ILE A 15 -9.32 -1.63 2.89
CA ILE A 15 -8.15 -2.48 3.11
C ILE A 15 -7.74 -2.39 4.57
N ASP A 16 -7.33 -3.52 5.11
CA ASP A 16 -6.80 -3.63 6.44
C ASP A 16 -5.26 -3.74 6.34
N GLY A 17 -4.56 -3.34 7.38
CA GLY A 17 -3.11 -3.34 7.39
C GLY A 17 -2.55 -3.42 8.79
N ARG A 18 -1.24 -3.49 8.88
CA ARG A 18 -0.53 -3.50 10.17
C ARG A 18 0.51 -2.41 10.21
N LEU A 19 0.44 -1.59 11.24
CA LEU A 19 1.47 -0.62 11.59
C LEU A 19 2.57 -1.31 12.39
N ASP A 20 3.78 -1.16 11.89
CA ASP A 20 5.02 -1.66 12.47
C ASP A 20 6.06 -0.53 12.45
N GLY A 21 6.40 -0.01 13.63
CA GLY A 21 7.08 1.27 13.75
C GLY A 21 6.32 2.39 13.04
N ASN A 22 6.98 3.05 12.08
CA ASN A 22 6.42 4.13 11.27
C ASN A 22 5.88 3.66 9.90
N THR A 23 5.86 2.35 9.65
CA THR A 23 5.46 1.80 8.36
C THR A 23 4.18 1.00 8.49
N ALA A 24 3.12 1.47 7.84
CA ALA A 24 1.95 0.64 7.60
C ALA A 24 2.23 -0.34 6.45
N TRP A 25 1.87 -1.60 6.67
CA TRP A 25 2.04 -2.71 5.74
C TRP A 25 0.69 -3.31 5.35
N PHE A 26 0.53 -3.60 4.06
CA PHE A 26 -0.72 -4.11 3.47
C PHE A 26 -0.45 -5.36 2.66
N GLU A 27 -1.38 -6.30 2.63
CA GLU A 27 -1.21 -7.47 1.76
C GLU A 27 -1.29 -7.07 0.29
N PHE A 28 -0.47 -7.71 -0.56
CA PHE A 28 -0.46 -7.44 -2.00
C PHE A 28 -1.85 -7.59 -2.66
N ARG A 29 -2.66 -8.54 -2.18
CA ARG A 29 -4.04 -8.74 -2.66
C ARG A 29 -4.94 -7.55 -2.30
N GLU A 30 -4.75 -6.96 -1.13
CA GLU A 30 -5.51 -5.78 -0.70
C GLU A 30 -5.10 -4.55 -1.50
N PHE A 31 -3.82 -4.39 -1.82
CA PHE A 31 -3.35 -3.38 -2.76
C PHE A 31 -4.04 -3.52 -4.14
N ALA A 32 -4.03 -4.72 -4.73
CA ALA A 32 -4.69 -4.96 -6.01
C ALA A 32 -6.20 -4.67 -5.95
N TYR A 33 -6.86 -5.10 -4.87
CA TYR A 33 -8.26 -4.79 -4.60
C TYR A 33 -8.50 -3.28 -4.47
N LEU A 34 -7.68 -2.56 -3.71
CA LEU A 34 -7.80 -1.11 -3.54
C LEU A 34 -7.78 -0.41 -4.88
N PHE A 35 -6.86 -0.76 -5.78
CA PHE A 35 -6.71 -0.11 -7.08
C PHE A 35 -7.58 -0.70 -8.20
N GLY A 36 -8.25 -1.82 -7.97
CA GLY A 36 -9.11 -2.45 -8.99
C GLY A 36 -8.33 -3.13 -10.08
N MET A 37 -7.20 -3.70 -9.70
CA MET A 37 -6.34 -4.48 -10.58
C MET A 37 -6.51 -5.96 -10.28
N ASN A 38 -6.31 -6.80 -11.29
CA ASN A 38 -5.98 -8.20 -11.06
C ASN A 38 -4.53 -8.33 -10.55
N LEU A 39 -4.18 -9.50 -10.03
CA LEU A 39 -2.86 -9.72 -9.41
C LEU A 39 -1.71 -9.63 -10.41
N GLU A 40 -1.90 -10.09 -11.65
CA GLU A 40 -0.88 -10.01 -12.70
C GLU A 40 -0.53 -8.57 -13.06
N ARG A 41 -1.55 -7.71 -13.25
CA ARG A 41 -1.33 -6.29 -13.51
C ARG A 41 -0.68 -5.61 -12.31
N ALA A 42 -1.12 -5.94 -11.10
CA ALA A 42 -0.51 -5.41 -9.88
C ALA A 42 0.99 -5.80 -9.78
N ASP A 43 1.34 -7.03 -10.14
CA ASP A 43 2.73 -7.53 -10.09
C ASP A 43 3.59 -6.83 -11.12
N LYS A 44 3.07 -6.67 -12.34
CA LYS A 44 3.71 -5.90 -13.40
C LYS A 44 3.99 -4.46 -12.95
N MET A 45 3.02 -3.77 -12.36
CA MET A 45 3.21 -2.40 -11.90
C MET A 45 4.23 -2.31 -10.76
N LEU A 46 4.25 -3.30 -9.87
CA LEU A 46 5.20 -3.36 -8.76
C LEU A 46 6.63 -3.55 -9.25
N ARG A 47 6.87 -4.51 -10.15
CA ARG A 47 8.18 -4.73 -10.77
C ARG A 47 8.68 -3.52 -11.54
N GLN A 48 7.78 -2.83 -12.23
CA GLN A 48 8.12 -1.59 -12.95
C GLN A 48 8.50 -0.45 -12.00
N ALA A 49 7.85 -0.33 -10.85
CA ALA A 49 8.21 0.65 -9.84
C ALA A 49 9.58 0.37 -9.22
N ASP A 50 9.89 -0.90 -8.94
CA ASP A 50 11.20 -1.32 -8.43
C ASP A 50 12.31 -1.07 -9.46
N ALA A 51 12.08 -1.47 -10.72
CA ALA A 51 13.04 -1.32 -11.81
C ALA A 51 13.47 0.13 -12.08
N ILE A 52 12.62 1.12 -11.78
CA ILE A 52 12.96 2.54 -11.95
C ILE A 52 13.28 3.26 -10.64
N GLY A 53 13.29 2.55 -9.51
CA GLY A 53 13.64 3.09 -8.19
C GLY A 53 12.55 3.89 -7.48
N ASP A 54 11.29 3.82 -7.93
CA ASP A 54 10.14 4.41 -7.22
C ASP A 54 9.91 3.74 -5.86
N ILE A 55 10.28 2.46 -5.77
CA ILE A 55 10.32 1.68 -4.53
C ILE A 55 11.68 0.99 -4.44
N LYS A 56 12.05 0.57 -3.23
CA LYS A 56 13.20 -0.31 -3.00
C LYS A 56 12.70 -1.59 -2.35
N ALA A 57 12.77 -2.73 -3.06
CA ALA A 57 12.26 -4.01 -2.55
C ALA A 57 12.68 -4.32 -1.10
N GLU A 58 13.94 -4.07 -0.74
CA GLU A 58 14.49 -4.27 0.61
C GLU A 58 13.79 -3.47 1.73
N ASN A 59 13.19 -2.31 1.39
CA ASN A 59 12.55 -1.40 2.34
C ASN A 59 11.02 -1.43 2.24
N ASP A 60 10.51 -1.74 1.05
CA ASP A 60 9.10 -1.55 0.70
C ASP A 60 8.35 -2.86 0.51
N LEU A 61 9.05 -3.99 0.45
CA LEU A 61 8.47 -5.32 0.34
C LEU A 61 8.95 -6.21 1.49
N ARG A 62 8.05 -7.04 2.01
CA ARG A 62 8.42 -8.12 2.93
C ARG A 62 7.52 -9.32 2.79
N SER A 63 8.05 -10.48 3.13
CA SER A 63 7.25 -11.69 3.32
C SER A 63 6.67 -11.70 4.73
N SER A 64 5.39 -12.03 4.85
CA SER A 64 4.78 -12.38 6.13
C SER A 64 5.10 -13.82 6.52
N ASP A 65 4.94 -14.15 7.80
CA ASP A 65 5.13 -15.50 8.35
C ASP A 65 4.24 -16.56 7.68
N ARG A 66 3.18 -16.15 6.99
CA ARG A 66 2.27 -17.01 6.21
C ARG A 66 2.59 -17.06 4.72
N GLY A 67 3.78 -16.61 4.32
CA GLY A 67 4.24 -16.59 2.92
C GLY A 67 3.56 -15.55 2.04
N LYS A 68 2.81 -14.59 2.61
CA LYS A 68 2.17 -13.52 1.84
C LYS A 68 3.11 -12.34 1.63
N CYS A 69 3.14 -11.77 0.43
CA CYS A 69 3.82 -10.51 0.15
C CYS A 69 3.08 -9.32 0.76
N LEU A 70 3.82 -8.50 1.51
CA LEU A 70 3.35 -7.26 2.12
C LEU A 70 4.05 -6.07 1.47
N LEU A 71 3.27 -5.03 1.21
CA LEU A 71 3.74 -3.77 0.64
C LEU A 71 3.71 -2.69 1.73
N SER A 72 4.76 -1.89 1.81
CA SER A 72 4.76 -0.68 2.61
C SER A 72 3.72 0.31 2.05
N HIS A 73 3.20 1.18 2.91
CA HIS A 73 2.33 2.27 2.47
C HIS A 73 3.00 3.17 1.42
N ARG A 74 4.34 3.27 1.44
CA ARG A 74 5.12 3.99 0.44
C ARG A 74 5.03 3.30 -0.93
N ALA A 75 5.21 1.98 -0.98
CA ALA A 75 5.00 1.21 -2.20
C ALA A 75 3.56 1.32 -2.71
N VAL A 76 2.57 1.22 -1.82
CA VAL A 76 1.15 1.39 -2.19
C VAL A 76 0.92 2.75 -2.85
N VAL A 77 1.50 3.83 -2.32
CA VAL A 77 1.41 5.18 -2.90
C VAL A 77 2.16 5.27 -4.24
N ALA A 78 3.42 4.83 -4.29
CA ALA A 78 4.27 4.94 -5.46
C ALA A 78 3.68 4.19 -6.67
N VAL A 79 3.31 2.93 -6.48
CA VAL A 79 2.65 2.13 -7.53
C VAL A 79 1.25 2.68 -7.81
N GLY A 80 0.54 3.13 -6.78
CA GLY A 80 -0.79 3.72 -6.91
C GLY A 80 -0.83 4.92 -7.86
N TYR A 81 0.17 5.81 -7.81
CA TYR A 81 0.24 6.98 -8.68
C TYR A 81 0.31 6.64 -10.17
N ARG A 82 0.88 5.48 -10.52
CA ARG A 82 0.96 4.98 -11.90
C ARG A 82 -0.37 4.43 -12.41
N VAL A 83 -1.26 4.03 -11.50
CA VAL A 83 -2.50 3.31 -11.83
C VAL A 83 -3.70 4.23 -11.72
N ASN A 84 -3.82 4.96 -10.62
CA ASN A 84 -4.91 5.87 -10.35
C ASN A 84 -4.45 6.99 -9.42
N PHE A 85 -4.11 8.13 -10.01
CA PHE A 85 -3.58 9.29 -9.29
C PHE A 85 -4.49 9.77 -8.15
N GLY A 86 -5.80 9.87 -8.41
CA GLY A 86 -6.77 10.34 -7.41
C GLY A 86 -6.85 9.41 -6.19
N ARG A 87 -6.91 8.10 -6.42
CA ARG A 87 -6.95 7.11 -5.34
C ARG A 87 -5.64 7.04 -4.55
N ALA A 88 -4.50 7.18 -5.23
CA ALA A 88 -3.19 7.24 -4.59
C ALA A 88 -3.03 8.49 -3.72
N THR A 89 -3.47 9.64 -4.21
CA THR A 89 -3.50 10.90 -3.44
C THR A 89 -4.37 10.78 -2.20
N ALA A 90 -5.59 10.24 -2.33
CA ALA A 90 -6.47 10.02 -1.18
C ALA A 90 -5.86 9.08 -0.14
N PHE A 91 -5.24 7.98 -0.59
CA PHE A 91 -4.55 7.05 0.30
C PHE A 91 -3.34 7.71 1.00
N ARG A 92 -2.54 8.50 0.28
CA ARG A 92 -1.41 9.24 0.85
C ARG A 92 -1.88 10.25 1.91
N HIS A 93 -2.96 10.97 1.67
CA HIS A 93 -3.53 11.88 2.66
C HIS A 93 -3.98 11.14 3.92
N TRP A 94 -4.62 9.98 3.76
CA TRP A 94 -4.95 9.12 4.89
C TRP A 94 -3.71 8.63 5.64
N CYS A 95 -2.62 8.26 4.95
CA CYS A 95 -1.36 7.93 5.63
C CYS A 95 -0.86 9.12 6.46
N ALA A 96 -0.87 10.33 5.90
CA ALA A 96 -0.39 11.53 6.59
C ALA A 96 -1.27 11.93 7.80
N SER A 97 -2.59 11.75 7.73
CA SER A 97 -3.53 12.10 8.81
C SER A 97 -3.75 10.98 9.82
N GLY A 98 -3.80 9.73 9.38
CA GLY A 98 -4.08 8.55 10.20
C GLY A 98 -2.85 8.03 10.96
N LEU A 99 -1.67 8.05 10.33
CA LEU A 99 -0.44 7.62 11.01
C LEU A 99 0.06 8.66 12.00
N SER A 100 -0.12 9.96 11.73
CA SER A 100 0.30 11.03 12.65
C SER A 100 -0.50 11.05 13.96
N VAL A 101 -1.78 10.64 13.93
CA VAL A 101 -2.61 10.48 15.13
C VAL A 101 -2.21 9.24 15.94
N GLN A 102 -1.70 8.20 15.29
CA GLN A 102 -1.32 6.93 15.94
C GLN A 102 0.12 6.89 16.48
N LEU A 103 0.95 7.85 16.10
CA LEU A 103 2.34 8.03 16.56
C LEU A 103 2.47 9.02 17.73
N ARG A 104 1.36 9.62 18.17
CA ARG A 104 1.28 10.41 19.42
C ARG A 104 0.92 9.53 20.61
#